data_AF-A0A1Z4I466-F1
#
_entry.id   AF-A0A1Z4I466-F1
#
_cell.length_a   1.000
_cell.length_b   1.000
_cell.length_c   1.000
_cell.angle_alpha   90.00
_cell.angle_beta   90.00
_cell.angle_gamma   90.00
#
_symmetry.space_group_name_H-M   'P 1'
#
loop_
_entity.id
_entity.type
_entity.pdbx_description
1 polymer ?
#
loop_
_entity_poly.entity_id
_entity_poly.type
_entity_poly.pdbx_seq_one_letter_code
_entity_poly.pdbx_strand_id
1 'polypeptide(L)'
;MKFQLLLGSLLSQIKVRHWWLGILLWIALVAPAQASVILRVAIERGVNQARVGSSTTAVVKDNTGRTLGQLPAMSAFYAQAVPGGVALDKWQSGLFWIEPSGKGFVYIGDRWFRGRTLVVPTEKGIDVVNWVDLEEYLYSVVGGEMSSGWPEEALKAQAIAARTYALYKREQQRTNPVYDLGDTPDRWQIYKGVSSESPKTYAAVDATAGQVLTYNNNLILSVFHACSGGHTENVEDVWSNPLPYLRAVQDYDQNVKECNWQKTFTPAEISARVTGVGNVREIVPESFSPFRSVKALRVVGDKGTKVLRGEEVRTALRLRSTRFNVTRGADGSFTLQGAGFGHGLGMSQWGAYNLALSGANYLQILGHYYRGVSLTPIKAK
;
A
#
# COMPACT_ATOMS: atom_id res chain seq x y z
N MET A 1 -32.09 -18.86 -68.22
CA MET A 1 -32.21 -18.56 -66.77
C MET A 1 -31.02 -17.69 -66.39
N LYS A 2 -31.15 -16.36 -66.43
CA LYS A 2 -31.64 -15.47 -65.37
C LYS A 2 -30.69 -15.38 -64.17
N PHE A 3 -30.05 -14.21 -64.08
CA PHE A 3 -29.60 -13.46 -62.89
C PHE A 3 -28.29 -13.84 -62.16
N GLN A 4 -27.18 -13.34 -62.69
CA GLN A 4 -26.26 -12.46 -61.91
C GLN A 4 -27.00 -11.17 -61.51
N LEU A 5 -26.54 -10.47 -60.45
CA LEU A 5 -27.04 -9.23 -59.79
C LEU A 5 -27.66 -9.57 -58.41
N LEU A 6 -27.27 -9.07 -57.24
CA LEU A 6 -26.38 -8.01 -56.76
C LEU A 6 -25.79 -8.55 -55.43
N LEU A 7 -24.48 -8.54 -55.18
CA LEU A 7 -23.84 -7.52 -54.32
C LEU A 7 -22.29 -7.60 -54.40
N GLY A 8 -21.74 -8.14 -55.48
CA GLY A 8 -20.29 -8.24 -55.69
C GLY A 8 -19.60 -6.95 -56.16
N SER A 9 -20.29 -5.81 -56.18
CA SER A 9 -19.80 -4.58 -56.83
C SER A 9 -19.69 -3.35 -55.93
N LEU A 10 -19.70 -3.48 -54.59
CA LEU A 10 -19.46 -2.33 -53.69
C LEU A 10 -18.06 -2.28 -53.07
N LEU A 11 -17.16 -3.21 -53.40
CA LEU A 11 -15.80 -3.23 -52.82
C LEU A 11 -14.66 -3.23 -53.85
N SER A 12 -14.94 -3.12 -55.16
CA SER A 12 -13.89 -3.02 -56.19
C SER A 12 -13.46 -1.58 -56.53
N GLN A 13 -13.98 -0.57 -55.82
CA GLN A 13 -13.64 0.84 -56.04
C GLN A 13 -12.75 1.46 -54.96
N ILE A 14 -12.29 0.69 -53.95
CA ILE A 14 -11.28 1.19 -53.01
C ILE A 14 -9.90 0.95 -53.61
N LYS A 15 -9.45 1.92 -54.42
CA LYS A 15 -8.06 2.03 -54.86
C LYS A 15 -7.11 1.88 -53.68
N VAL A 16 -6.02 1.14 -53.91
CA VAL A 16 -4.89 0.82 -53.03
C VAL A 16 -4.17 2.07 -52.52
N ARG A 17 -4.83 2.91 -51.72
CA ARG A 17 -4.22 4.13 -51.19
C ARG A 17 -4.48 4.39 -49.72
N HIS A 18 -5.17 3.50 -49.00
CA HIS A 18 -5.49 3.71 -47.58
C HIS A 18 -5.46 2.41 -46.73
N TRP A 19 -4.62 1.42 -47.09
CA TRP A 19 -4.47 0.20 -46.29
C TRP A 19 -4.01 0.46 -44.84
N TRP A 20 -3.31 1.58 -44.62
CA TRP A 20 -2.88 2.10 -43.33
C TRP A 20 -4.01 2.71 -42.48
N LEU A 21 -5.12 3.16 -43.08
CA LEU A 21 -6.30 3.64 -42.33
C LEU A 21 -7.10 2.49 -41.70
N GLY A 22 -7.08 1.29 -42.30
CA GLY A 22 -7.65 0.09 -41.70
C GLY A 22 -6.86 -0.43 -40.50
N ILE A 23 -5.53 -0.27 -40.53
CA ILE A 23 -4.63 -0.61 -39.41
C ILE A 23 -4.76 0.44 -38.29
N LEU A 24 -4.87 1.73 -38.63
CA LEU A 24 -5.13 2.80 -37.65
C LEU A 24 -6.51 2.66 -36.97
N LEU A 25 -7.54 2.19 -37.70
CA LEU A 25 -8.85 1.89 -37.09
C LEU A 25 -8.81 0.66 -36.17
N TRP A 26 -7.99 -0.35 -36.47
CA TRP A 26 -7.83 -1.52 -35.60
C TRP A 26 -6.98 -1.23 -34.35
N ILE A 27 -5.99 -0.35 -34.44
CA ILE A 27 -5.19 0.10 -33.29
C ILE A 27 -6.00 1.03 -32.38
N ALA A 28 -6.97 1.79 -32.93
CA ALA A 28 -7.84 2.67 -32.15
C ALA A 28 -8.96 1.94 -31.36
N LEU A 29 -9.19 0.64 -31.60
CA LEU A 29 -10.33 -0.11 -31.04
C LEU A 29 -9.96 -1.11 -29.92
N VAL A 30 -8.71 -1.17 -29.46
CA VAL A 30 -8.28 -2.08 -28.37
C VAL A 30 -7.50 -1.38 -27.24
N ALA A 31 -7.70 -0.07 -27.05
CA ALA A 31 -7.49 0.52 -25.74
C ALA A 31 -8.89 0.65 -25.11
N PRO A 32 -9.34 -0.26 -24.23
CA PRO A 32 -10.40 0.14 -23.32
C PRO A 32 -9.84 1.38 -22.62
N ALA A 33 -10.47 2.53 -22.81
CA ALA A 33 -10.25 3.67 -21.93
C ALA A 33 -10.64 3.16 -20.54
N GLN A 34 -9.67 2.63 -19.80
CA GLN A 34 -9.90 2.23 -18.43
C GLN A 34 -10.34 3.50 -17.73
N ALA A 35 -11.58 3.50 -17.26
CA ALA A 35 -12.07 4.60 -16.44
C ALA A 35 -11.08 4.78 -15.29
N SER A 36 -10.51 5.97 -15.17
CA SER A 36 -9.57 6.33 -14.11
C SER A 36 -10.20 5.97 -12.77
N VAL A 37 -9.57 5.07 -12.03
CA VAL A 37 -10.08 4.66 -10.73
C VAL A 37 -9.53 5.63 -9.71
N ILE A 38 -10.37 6.52 -9.18
CA ILE A 38 -9.93 7.45 -8.14
C ILE A 38 -9.83 6.73 -6.79
N LEU A 39 -8.74 7.02 -6.08
CA LEU A 39 -8.47 6.56 -4.72
C LEU A 39 -8.45 7.77 -3.77
N ARG A 40 -9.08 7.60 -2.60
CA ARG A 40 -9.19 8.63 -1.56
C ARG A 40 -8.28 8.26 -0.39
N VAL A 41 -7.13 8.91 -0.28
CA VAL A 41 -6.10 8.57 0.72
C VAL A 41 -6.06 9.63 1.81
N ALA A 42 -6.37 9.27 3.05
CA ALA A 42 -6.25 10.18 4.19
C ALA A 42 -4.78 10.39 4.56
N ILE A 43 -4.31 11.63 4.46
CA ILE A 43 -2.93 12.03 4.75
C ILE A 43 -2.83 12.59 6.17
N GLU A 44 -3.74 13.49 6.53
CA GLU A 44 -3.88 14.02 7.89
C GLU A 44 -5.26 13.65 8.42
N ARG A 45 -5.36 13.21 9.68
CA ARG A 45 -6.62 12.73 10.27
C ARG A 45 -6.87 13.32 11.66
N GLY A 46 -8.03 13.96 11.83
CA GLY A 46 -8.47 14.54 13.11
C GLY A 46 -7.46 15.54 13.68
N VAL A 47 -6.83 16.36 12.83
CA VAL A 47 -5.87 17.38 13.24
C VAL A 47 -6.56 18.74 13.37
N ASN A 48 -6.10 19.61 14.27
CA ASN A 48 -6.71 20.94 14.41
C ASN A 48 -6.47 21.84 13.19
N GLN A 49 -5.31 21.68 12.55
CA GLN A 49 -4.92 22.40 11.35
C GLN A 49 -3.92 21.61 10.52
N ALA A 50 -3.87 21.89 9.22
CA ALA A 50 -2.89 21.31 8.31
C ALA A 50 -2.51 22.33 7.22
N ARG A 51 -1.28 22.26 6.71
CA ARG A 51 -0.86 23.07 5.58
C ARG A 51 -1.36 22.42 4.29
N VAL A 52 -2.00 23.21 3.43
CA VAL A 52 -2.46 22.78 2.11
C VAL A 52 -2.05 23.80 1.05
N GLY A 53 -1.72 23.34 -0.15
CA GLY A 53 -1.23 24.21 -1.21
C GLY A 53 -1.12 23.49 -2.55
N SER A 54 -0.45 24.11 -3.50
CA SER A 54 -0.28 23.56 -4.84
C SER A 54 1.00 24.06 -5.51
N SER A 55 1.61 23.25 -6.38
CA SER A 55 2.83 23.61 -7.12
C SER A 55 2.52 24.54 -8.29
N THR A 56 1.30 24.49 -8.81
CA THR A 56 0.73 25.43 -9.78
C THR A 56 -0.38 26.26 -9.12
N THR A 57 -0.93 27.26 -9.81
CA THR A 57 -2.15 27.92 -9.34
C THR A 57 -3.25 26.88 -9.17
N ALA A 58 -3.93 26.88 -8.02
CA ALA A 58 -5.00 25.92 -7.73
C ALA A 58 -6.35 26.59 -7.56
N VAL A 59 -7.38 26.01 -8.15
CA VAL A 59 -8.77 26.44 -7.94
C VAL A 59 -9.27 25.92 -6.60
N VAL A 60 -9.88 26.80 -5.81
CA VAL A 60 -10.54 26.44 -4.53
C VAL A 60 -12.04 26.39 -4.73
N LYS A 61 -12.67 25.27 -4.38
CA LYS A 61 -14.13 25.09 -4.45
C LYS A 61 -14.73 24.70 -3.10
N ASP A 62 -16.00 25.06 -2.91
CA ASP A 62 -16.78 24.69 -1.72
C ASP A 62 -17.49 23.33 -1.86
N ASN A 63 -18.34 22.99 -0.88
CA ASN A 63 -19.15 21.77 -0.84
C ASN A 63 -20.16 21.64 -2.01
N THR A 64 -20.55 22.74 -2.65
CA THR A 64 -21.46 22.75 -3.81
C THR A 64 -20.70 22.64 -5.13
N GLY A 65 -19.36 22.67 -5.10
CA GLY A 65 -18.51 22.73 -6.28
C GLY A 65 -18.36 24.15 -6.84
N ARG A 66 -18.90 25.18 -6.17
CA ARG A 66 -18.73 26.57 -6.59
C ARG A 66 -17.28 27.00 -6.35
N THR A 67 -16.70 27.64 -7.36
CA THR A 67 -15.36 28.23 -7.25
C THR A 67 -15.39 29.48 -6.37
N LEU A 68 -14.55 29.49 -5.34
CA LEU A 68 -14.39 30.60 -4.40
C LEU A 68 -13.23 31.54 -4.77
N GLY A 69 -12.22 30.99 -5.45
CA GLY A 69 -11.04 31.70 -5.92
C GLY A 69 -9.89 30.75 -6.22
N GLN A 70 -8.66 31.27 -6.11
CA GLN A 70 -7.45 30.52 -6.43
C GLN A 70 -6.37 30.69 -5.37
N LEU A 71 -5.63 29.63 -5.10
CA LEU A 71 -4.36 29.69 -4.36
C LEU A 71 -3.21 29.94 -5.34
N PRO A 72 -2.29 30.86 -5.01
CA PRO A 72 -1.06 31.05 -5.78
C PRO A 72 -0.21 29.76 -5.83
N ALA A 73 0.51 29.58 -6.95
CA ALA A 73 1.50 28.52 -7.08
C ALA A 73 2.58 28.59 -5.99
N MET A 74 3.09 27.43 -5.57
CA MET A 74 4.18 27.29 -4.60
C MET A 74 3.90 27.95 -3.24
N SER A 75 2.63 28.19 -2.92
CA SER A 75 2.19 28.77 -1.66
C SER A 75 1.34 27.75 -0.89
N ALA A 76 1.52 27.70 0.43
CA ALA A 76 0.77 26.82 1.31
C ALA A 76 0.10 27.65 2.41
N PHE A 77 -1.16 27.32 2.68
CA PHE A 77 -2.04 27.99 3.60
C PHE A 77 -2.48 27.01 4.69
N TYR A 78 -2.78 27.52 5.87
CA TYR A 78 -3.36 26.68 6.91
C TYR A 78 -4.86 26.49 6.63
N ALA A 79 -5.26 25.23 6.48
CA ALA A 79 -6.64 24.84 6.69
C ALA A 79 -6.85 24.54 8.17
N GLN A 80 -7.92 25.06 8.76
CA GLN A 80 -8.18 24.95 10.20
C GLN A 80 -9.63 24.57 10.46
N ALA A 81 -9.86 23.74 11.48
CA ALA A 81 -11.21 23.47 11.97
C ALA A 81 -11.81 24.74 12.57
N VAL A 82 -13.03 25.09 12.17
CA VAL A 82 -13.80 26.20 12.75
C VAL A 82 -15.24 25.74 13.02
N PRO A 83 -15.98 26.42 13.92
CA PRO A 83 -17.38 26.09 14.14
C PRO A 83 -18.16 26.05 12.82
N GLY A 84 -18.78 24.91 12.52
CA GLY A 84 -19.58 24.71 11.30
C GLY A 84 -18.80 24.43 10.01
N GLY A 85 -17.47 24.26 10.05
CA GLY A 85 -16.72 23.89 8.84
C GLY A 85 -15.20 24.01 8.93
N VAL A 86 -14.61 24.47 7.85
CA VAL A 86 -13.18 24.67 7.65
C VAL A 86 -12.94 26.11 7.25
N ALA A 87 -11.88 26.72 7.78
CA ALA A 87 -11.34 27.97 7.28
C ALA A 87 -10.08 27.69 6.44
N LEU A 88 -9.93 28.38 5.31
CA LEU A 88 -8.77 28.31 4.42
C LEU A 88 -8.52 29.68 3.80
N ASP A 89 -7.33 30.24 4.04
CA ASP A 89 -6.99 31.61 3.63
C ASP A 89 -8.06 32.61 4.13
N LYS A 90 -8.80 33.25 3.21
CA LYS A 90 -9.89 34.18 3.50
C LYS A 90 -11.29 33.55 3.43
N TRP A 91 -11.40 32.26 3.15
CA TRP A 91 -12.66 31.57 2.94
C TRP A 91 -13.06 30.70 4.14
N GLN A 92 -14.36 30.56 4.35
CA GLN A 92 -14.94 29.60 5.30
C GLN A 92 -16.04 28.82 4.59
N SER A 93 -16.02 27.49 4.71
CA SER A 93 -17.01 26.60 4.09
C SER A 93 -17.12 25.26 4.81
N GLY A 94 -18.13 24.46 4.49
CA GLY A 94 -18.31 23.12 5.05
C GLY A 94 -17.23 22.12 4.64
N LEU A 95 -16.56 22.34 3.50
CA LEU A 95 -15.35 21.63 3.06
C LEU A 95 -14.65 22.48 1.98
N PHE A 96 -13.42 22.11 1.64
CA PHE A 96 -12.73 22.67 0.48
C PHE A 96 -12.18 21.59 -0.45
N TRP A 97 -12.33 21.84 -1.75
CA TRP A 97 -11.52 21.21 -2.79
C TRP A 97 -10.41 22.16 -3.23
N ILE A 98 -9.20 21.64 -3.36
CA ILE A 98 -8.04 22.35 -3.91
C ILE A 98 -7.56 21.57 -5.13
N GLU A 99 -7.75 22.16 -6.30
CA GLU A 99 -7.49 21.51 -7.61
C GLU A 99 -6.36 22.24 -8.33
N PRO A 100 -5.16 21.65 -8.44
CA PRO A 100 -4.05 22.26 -9.16
C PRO A 100 -4.39 22.41 -10.64
N SER A 101 -3.92 23.49 -11.27
CA SER A 101 -4.01 23.65 -12.72
C SER A 101 -3.01 22.75 -13.45
N GLY A 102 -3.41 22.23 -14.61
CA GLY A 102 -2.57 21.36 -15.45
C GLY A 102 -2.20 20.06 -14.74
N LYS A 103 -0.93 19.68 -14.81
CA LYS A 103 -0.35 18.51 -14.11
C LYS A 103 0.38 18.91 -12.83
N GLY A 104 -0.14 19.94 -12.14
CA GLY A 104 0.40 20.39 -10.86
C GLY A 104 0.21 19.35 -9.74
N PHE A 105 0.95 19.54 -8.66
CA PHE A 105 0.89 18.71 -7.45
C PHE A 105 0.19 19.49 -6.34
N VAL A 106 -0.47 18.77 -5.44
CA VAL A 106 -0.99 19.34 -4.20
C VAL A 106 0.00 19.15 -3.06
N TYR A 107 0.09 20.15 -2.20
CA TYR A 107 0.86 20.09 -0.96
C TYR A 107 -0.08 19.77 0.20
N ILE A 108 0.23 18.76 1.01
CA ILE A 108 -0.53 18.39 2.21
C ILE A 108 0.46 18.12 3.34
N GLY A 109 0.31 18.86 4.44
CA GLY A 109 1.20 18.79 5.60
C GLY A 109 2.62 19.23 5.24
N ASP A 110 3.47 18.25 4.94
CA ASP A 110 4.89 18.37 4.64
C ASP A 110 5.29 17.77 3.27
N ARG A 111 4.33 17.23 2.51
CA ARG A 111 4.59 16.43 1.32
C ARG A 111 3.80 16.89 0.10
N TRP A 112 4.34 16.56 -1.07
CA TRP A 112 3.75 16.82 -2.39
C TRP A 112 3.10 15.55 -2.94
N PHE A 113 1.90 15.67 -3.49
CA PHE A 113 1.09 14.56 -4.00
C PHE A 113 0.49 14.91 -5.37
N ARG A 114 0.20 13.88 -6.17
CA ARG A 114 -0.60 14.01 -7.40
C ARG A 114 -2.08 14.19 -7.09
N GLY A 115 -2.85 14.56 -8.11
CA GLY A 115 -4.29 14.71 -8.00
C GLY A 115 -4.72 15.99 -7.30
N ARG A 116 -5.74 15.91 -6.45
CA ARG A 116 -6.36 17.06 -5.76
C ARG A 116 -6.50 16.81 -4.26
N THR A 117 -6.74 17.88 -3.50
CA THR A 117 -6.93 17.80 -2.05
C THR A 117 -8.38 18.07 -1.68
N LEU A 118 -8.93 17.24 -0.81
CA LEU A 118 -10.17 17.47 -0.09
C LEU A 118 -9.84 17.76 1.38
N VAL A 119 -10.35 18.87 1.92
CA VAL A 119 -10.29 19.18 3.35
C VAL A 119 -11.70 19.13 3.91
N VAL A 120 -11.95 18.28 4.89
CA VAL A 120 -13.26 18.11 5.52
C VAL A 120 -13.19 18.22 7.04
N PRO A 121 -14.20 18.79 7.69
CA PRO A 121 -14.29 18.83 9.15
C PRO A 121 -14.66 17.45 9.70
N THR A 122 -14.22 17.17 10.92
CA THR A 122 -14.56 15.99 11.72
C THR A 122 -14.83 16.42 13.16
N GLU A 123 -15.34 15.52 13.99
CA GLU A 123 -15.50 15.78 15.43
C GLU A 123 -14.19 16.10 16.14
N LYS A 124 -13.04 15.68 15.59
CA LYS A 124 -11.71 15.83 16.19
C LYS A 124 -10.86 16.94 15.55
N GLY A 125 -11.39 17.67 14.57
CA GLY A 125 -10.62 18.67 13.81
C GLY A 125 -10.94 18.58 12.32
N ILE A 126 -9.94 18.42 11.48
CA ILE A 126 -10.07 18.20 10.03
C ILE A 126 -9.37 16.91 9.61
N ASP A 127 -9.90 16.29 8.56
CA ASP A 127 -9.19 15.32 7.74
C ASP A 127 -8.74 16.00 6.44
N VAL A 128 -7.52 15.73 6.01
CA VAL A 128 -7.01 16.14 4.70
C VAL A 128 -6.76 14.90 3.85
N VAL A 129 -7.51 14.80 2.77
CA VAL A 129 -7.59 13.61 1.91
C VAL A 129 -7.05 13.94 0.54
N ASN A 130 -6.09 13.15 0.08
CA ASN A 130 -5.62 13.20 -1.30
C ASN A 130 -6.54 12.35 -2.19
N TRP A 131 -7.06 12.96 -3.25
CA TRP A 131 -7.84 12.31 -4.29
C TRP A 131 -6.98 12.20 -5.54
N VAL A 132 -6.61 10.97 -5.89
CA VAL A 132 -5.58 10.68 -6.89
C VAL A 132 -6.01 9.50 -7.76
N ASP A 133 -5.55 9.45 -9.00
CA ASP A 133 -5.73 8.25 -9.83
C ASP A 133 -4.97 7.06 -9.21
N LEU A 134 -5.56 5.86 -9.29
CA LEU A 134 -5.00 4.66 -8.70
C LEU A 134 -3.61 4.33 -9.25
N GLU A 135 -3.37 4.51 -10.54
CA GLU A 135 -2.06 4.22 -11.13
C GLU A 135 -1.03 5.27 -10.67
N GLU A 136 -1.42 6.54 -10.60
CA GLU A 136 -0.58 7.61 -10.06
C GLU A 136 -0.24 7.43 -8.57
N TYR A 137 -1.19 6.94 -7.77
CA TYR A 137 -0.94 6.55 -6.38
C TYR A 137 0.14 5.47 -6.28
N LEU A 138 0.10 4.48 -7.18
CA LEU A 138 1.03 3.36 -7.16
C LEU A 138 2.46 3.76 -7.52
N TYR A 139 2.66 4.82 -8.30
CA TYR A 139 4.01 5.34 -8.56
C TYR A 139 4.75 5.68 -7.27
N SER A 140 4.04 6.26 -6.31
CA SER A 140 4.56 6.61 -4.99
C SER A 140 4.70 5.37 -4.11
N VAL A 141 3.68 4.50 -4.07
CA VAL A 141 3.71 3.31 -3.21
C VAL A 141 4.84 2.37 -3.58
N VAL A 142 4.99 2.04 -4.87
CA VAL A 142 6.04 1.11 -5.30
C VAL A 142 7.42 1.65 -4.94
N GLY A 143 7.69 2.94 -5.14
CA GLY A 143 8.97 3.53 -4.76
C GLY A 143 9.12 3.83 -3.26
N GLY A 144 8.03 3.85 -2.51
CA GLY A 144 8.02 3.96 -1.06
C GLY A 144 8.34 2.65 -0.35
N GLU A 145 7.96 1.53 -1.00
CA GLU A 145 8.06 0.15 -0.52
C GLU A 145 9.32 -0.58 -1.02
N MET A 146 9.72 -0.36 -2.28
CA MET A 146 10.90 -0.97 -2.89
C MET A 146 11.86 0.10 -3.42
N SER A 147 13.16 -0.20 -3.39
CA SER A 147 14.13 0.67 -4.04
C SER A 147 13.92 0.67 -5.56
N SER A 148 13.95 1.86 -6.18
CA SER A 148 13.84 2.00 -7.63
C SER A 148 14.93 1.27 -8.41
N GLY A 149 16.06 0.94 -7.78
CA GLY A 149 17.14 0.17 -8.38
C GLY A 149 16.85 -1.33 -8.55
N TRP A 150 15.77 -1.84 -7.95
CA TRP A 150 15.45 -3.27 -7.95
C TRP A 150 15.05 -3.81 -9.34
N PRO A 151 15.10 -5.14 -9.52
CA PRO A 151 14.69 -5.79 -10.76
C PRO A 151 13.26 -5.42 -11.15
N GLU A 152 13.05 -5.20 -12.44
CA GLU A 152 11.76 -4.77 -13.00
C GLU A 152 10.61 -5.73 -12.63
N GLU A 153 10.87 -7.03 -12.66
CA GLU A 153 9.86 -8.06 -12.35
C GLU A 153 9.44 -8.03 -10.87
N ALA A 154 10.34 -7.65 -9.95
CA ALA A 154 9.99 -7.43 -8.55
C ALA A 154 9.14 -6.18 -8.37
N LEU A 155 9.46 -5.09 -9.08
CA LEU A 155 8.66 -3.85 -9.07
C LEU A 155 7.26 -4.07 -9.66
N LYS A 156 7.13 -4.85 -10.74
CA LYS A 156 5.83 -5.24 -11.33
C LYS A 156 4.99 -6.08 -10.36
N ALA A 157 5.61 -7.06 -9.69
CA ALA A 157 4.94 -7.84 -8.66
C ALA A 157 4.43 -6.95 -7.52
N GLN A 158 5.27 -6.01 -7.06
CA GLN A 158 4.89 -5.02 -6.04
C GLN A 158 3.74 -4.12 -6.50
N ALA A 159 3.75 -3.64 -7.76
CA ALA A 159 2.67 -2.82 -8.30
C ALA A 159 1.32 -3.55 -8.26
N ILE A 160 1.27 -4.81 -8.70
CA ILE A 160 0.05 -5.63 -8.69
C ILE A 160 -0.42 -5.93 -7.26
N ALA A 161 0.49 -6.31 -6.37
CA ALA A 161 0.17 -6.57 -4.96
C ALA A 161 -0.35 -5.30 -4.25
N ALA A 162 0.28 -4.15 -4.51
CA ALA A 162 -0.14 -2.86 -3.98
C ALA A 162 -1.51 -2.42 -4.50
N ARG A 163 -1.73 -2.49 -5.82
CA ARG A 163 -3.01 -2.18 -6.48
C ARG A 163 -4.15 -3.01 -5.90
N THR A 164 -3.93 -4.32 -5.79
CA THR A 164 -4.93 -5.26 -5.26
C THR A 164 -5.27 -4.95 -3.82
N TYR A 165 -4.27 -4.65 -2.98
CA TYR A 165 -4.49 -4.32 -1.57
C TYR A 165 -5.22 -2.99 -1.39
N ALA A 166 -4.86 -1.96 -2.15
CA ALA A 166 -5.54 -0.66 -2.08
C ALA A 166 -7.03 -0.81 -2.41
N LEU A 167 -7.36 -1.57 -3.45
CA LEU A 167 -8.75 -1.87 -3.82
C LEU A 167 -9.46 -2.77 -2.80
N TYR A 168 -8.76 -3.76 -2.23
CA TYR A 168 -9.29 -4.58 -1.15
C TYR A 168 -9.64 -3.71 0.07
N LYS A 169 -8.76 -2.79 0.48
CA LYS A 169 -9.01 -1.88 1.60
C LYS A 169 -10.14 -0.90 1.32
N ARG A 170 -10.23 -0.38 0.08
CA ARG A 170 -11.38 0.41 -0.35
C ARG A 170 -12.69 -0.35 -0.20
N GLU A 171 -12.73 -1.62 -0.62
CA GLU A 171 -13.93 -2.47 -0.48
C GLU A 171 -14.33 -2.64 1.00
N GLN A 172 -13.34 -2.79 1.89
CA GLN A 172 -13.56 -2.85 3.35
C GLN A 172 -14.02 -1.52 3.97
N GLN A 173 -13.75 -0.39 3.31
CA GLN A 173 -14.09 0.96 3.75
C GLN A 173 -15.25 1.58 2.96
N ARG A 174 -16.08 0.78 2.27
CA ARG A 174 -17.18 1.30 1.42
C ARG A 174 -18.18 2.19 2.13
N THR A 175 -18.35 2.02 3.45
CA THR A 175 -19.24 2.85 4.27
C THR A 175 -18.58 4.14 4.75
N ASN A 176 -17.27 4.31 4.56
CA ASN A 176 -16.56 5.54 4.89
C ASN A 176 -16.77 6.58 3.78
N PRO A 177 -17.46 7.69 4.05
CA PRO A 177 -17.77 8.69 3.02
C PRO A 177 -16.57 9.57 2.68
N VAL A 178 -15.49 9.55 3.49
CA VAL A 178 -14.38 10.49 3.39
C VAL A 178 -13.18 9.90 2.65
N TYR A 179 -12.73 8.71 3.04
CA TYR A 179 -11.51 8.10 2.49
C TYR A 179 -11.61 6.56 2.37
N ASP A 180 -10.73 5.98 1.56
CA ASP A 180 -10.64 4.54 1.28
C ASP A 180 -9.54 3.86 2.12
N LEU A 181 -8.46 4.58 2.39
CA LEU A 181 -7.29 4.13 3.17
C LEU A 181 -6.45 5.32 3.64
N GLY A 182 -5.44 5.07 4.47
CA GLY A 182 -4.42 6.06 4.87
C GLY A 182 -3.05 5.79 4.24
N ASP A 183 -2.03 6.52 4.69
CA ASP A 183 -0.70 6.60 4.06
C ASP A 183 0.44 5.91 4.85
N THR A 184 0.14 5.31 6.00
CA THR A 184 1.16 4.77 6.92
C THR A 184 1.23 3.24 6.93
N PRO A 185 2.45 2.65 7.04
CA PRO A 185 2.65 1.20 6.98
C PRO A 185 2.21 0.41 8.22
N ASP A 186 1.89 1.09 9.33
CA ASP A 186 1.37 0.43 10.54
C ASP A 186 -0.04 -0.14 10.31
N ARG A 187 -0.78 0.41 9.35
CA ARG A 187 -2.16 0.00 9.02
C ARG A 187 -2.39 -0.20 7.52
N TRP A 188 -1.62 0.47 6.67
CA TRP A 188 -1.74 0.48 5.22
C TRP A 188 -0.38 0.30 4.55
N GLN A 189 -0.17 0.95 3.40
CA GLN A 189 1.07 0.91 2.63
C GLN A 189 1.75 2.25 2.72
N ILE A 190 3.06 2.27 2.47
CA ILE A 190 3.85 3.49 2.45
C ILE A 190 3.41 4.36 1.27
N TYR A 191 2.79 5.52 1.54
CA TYR A 191 2.47 6.53 0.54
C TYR A 191 3.18 7.85 0.87
N LYS A 192 4.31 8.11 0.20
CA LYS A 192 5.20 9.26 0.47
C LYS A 192 4.98 10.44 -0.48
N GLY A 193 3.95 10.36 -1.33
CA GLY A 193 3.74 11.30 -2.42
C GLY A 193 4.85 11.23 -3.47
N VAL A 194 5.06 12.31 -4.21
CA VAL A 194 5.95 12.34 -5.39
C VAL A 194 7.43 12.14 -5.07
N SER A 195 7.82 12.26 -3.79
CA SER A 195 9.21 12.12 -3.33
C SER A 195 9.80 10.73 -3.49
N SER A 196 8.96 9.70 -3.56
CA SER A 196 9.36 8.31 -3.76
C SER A 196 9.23 7.83 -5.21
N GLU A 197 8.72 8.68 -6.10
CA GLU A 197 8.50 8.31 -7.50
C GLU A 197 9.80 8.26 -8.31
N SER A 198 9.83 7.41 -9.34
CA SER A 198 10.96 7.34 -10.28
C SER A 198 10.51 6.80 -11.64
N PRO A 199 11.28 7.03 -12.73
CA PRO A 199 10.94 6.47 -14.04
C PRO A 199 10.74 4.94 -14.05
N LYS A 200 11.45 4.20 -13.18
CA LYS A 200 11.29 2.75 -13.05
C LYS A 200 10.00 2.36 -12.32
N THR A 201 9.54 3.16 -11.35
CA THR A 201 8.25 2.90 -10.69
C THR A 201 7.11 3.19 -11.65
N TYR A 202 7.22 4.22 -12.50
CA TYR A 202 6.27 4.48 -13.58
C TYR A 202 6.18 3.29 -14.53
N ALA A 203 7.32 2.87 -15.08
CA ALA A 203 7.37 1.76 -16.04
C ALA A 203 6.77 0.46 -15.49
N ALA A 204 7.04 0.10 -14.24
CA ALA A 204 6.51 -1.11 -13.63
C ALA A 204 4.99 -1.04 -13.38
N VAL A 205 4.49 0.13 -12.94
CA VAL A 205 3.06 0.36 -12.71
C VAL A 205 2.31 0.37 -14.04
N ASP A 206 2.81 1.12 -15.02
CA ASP A 206 2.20 1.25 -16.35
C ASP A 206 2.16 -0.09 -17.10
N ALA A 207 3.24 -0.89 -17.02
CA ALA A 207 3.30 -2.22 -17.62
C ALA A 207 2.32 -3.24 -16.98
N THR A 208 1.80 -2.94 -15.80
CA THR A 208 0.84 -3.77 -15.06
C THR A 208 -0.49 -3.05 -14.82
N ALA A 209 -0.77 -2.00 -15.59
CA ALA A 209 -1.93 -1.13 -15.38
C ALA A 209 -3.23 -1.93 -15.32
N GLY A 210 -4.02 -1.67 -14.29
CA GLY A 210 -5.29 -2.35 -14.06
C GLY A 210 -5.22 -3.86 -13.82
N GLN A 211 -4.04 -4.46 -13.59
CA GLN A 211 -3.93 -5.88 -13.23
C GLN A 211 -4.02 -6.06 -11.71
N VAL A 212 -4.90 -6.97 -11.26
CA VAL A 212 -5.13 -7.29 -9.84
C VAL A 212 -5.19 -8.79 -9.60
N LEU A 213 -4.92 -9.21 -8.36
CA LEU A 213 -5.02 -10.60 -7.93
C LEU A 213 -6.42 -10.90 -7.38
N THR A 214 -7.01 -12.00 -7.86
CA THR A 214 -8.31 -12.47 -7.39
C THR A 214 -8.29 -13.95 -7.02
N TYR A 215 -9.15 -14.33 -6.09
CA TYR A 215 -9.46 -15.72 -5.75
C TYR A 215 -10.98 -15.89 -5.79
N ASN A 216 -11.48 -16.87 -6.54
CA ASN A 216 -12.92 -17.03 -6.83
C ASN A 216 -13.57 -15.71 -7.28
N ASN A 217 -12.92 -14.99 -8.20
CA ASN A 217 -13.36 -13.70 -8.76
C ASN A 217 -13.50 -12.54 -7.76
N ASN A 218 -13.01 -12.68 -6.53
CA ASN A 218 -12.96 -11.62 -5.52
C ASN A 218 -11.52 -11.14 -5.31
N LEU A 219 -11.33 -9.83 -5.08
CA LEU A 219 -10.02 -9.28 -4.72
C LEU A 219 -9.48 -9.99 -3.47
N ILE A 220 -8.22 -10.39 -3.52
CA ILE A 220 -7.57 -10.99 -2.36
C ILE A 220 -7.03 -9.93 -1.41
N LEU A 221 -6.80 -10.31 -0.16
CA LEU A 221 -5.92 -9.57 0.74
C LEU A 221 -4.45 -9.81 0.33
N SER A 222 -3.91 -9.00 -0.59
CA SER A 222 -2.54 -9.12 -1.11
C SER A 222 -1.50 -8.38 -0.24
N VAL A 223 -1.39 -8.80 1.01
CA VAL A 223 -0.39 -8.23 1.94
C VAL A 223 1.03 -8.61 1.55
N PHE A 224 1.98 -7.75 1.89
CA PHE A 224 3.40 -7.94 1.62
C PHE A 224 4.24 -7.35 2.77
N HIS A 225 5.49 -7.75 2.85
CA HIS A 225 6.41 -7.35 3.92
C HIS A 225 7.87 -7.38 3.44
N ALA A 226 8.79 -6.78 4.19
CA ALA A 226 10.18 -6.64 3.75
C ALA A 226 10.93 -7.98 3.68
N CYS A 227 10.90 -8.76 4.76
CA CYS A 227 11.62 -10.03 4.87
C CYS A 227 10.82 -11.04 5.72
N SER A 228 10.77 -12.29 5.32
CA SER A 228 10.08 -13.34 6.07
C SER A 228 11.00 -14.12 7.03
N GLY A 229 12.33 -14.03 6.84
CA GLY A 229 13.30 -14.80 7.60
C GLY A 229 13.38 -16.27 7.17
N GLY A 230 13.24 -16.53 5.86
CA GLY A 230 13.43 -17.81 5.19
C GLY A 230 12.16 -18.61 4.89
N HIS A 231 11.02 -18.20 5.44
CA HIS A 231 9.71 -18.80 5.14
C HIS A 231 8.60 -17.83 5.53
N THR A 232 7.54 -17.68 4.73
CA THR A 232 6.37 -16.87 5.09
C THR A 232 5.47 -17.62 6.08
N GLU A 233 4.45 -16.96 6.62
CA GLU A 233 3.53 -17.52 7.62
C GLU A 233 2.14 -17.80 7.03
N ASN A 234 1.39 -18.70 7.67
CA ASN A 234 -0.03 -18.80 7.41
C ASN A 234 -0.75 -17.64 8.10
N VAL A 235 -1.83 -17.15 7.49
CA VAL A 235 -2.59 -16.02 8.07
C VAL A 235 -3.17 -16.33 9.45
N GLU A 236 -3.56 -17.59 9.72
CA GLU A 236 -4.07 -18.03 11.02
C GLU A 236 -3.02 -18.15 12.12
N ASP A 237 -1.75 -18.12 11.76
CA ASP A 237 -0.67 -18.06 12.72
C ASP A 237 -0.34 -16.63 13.15
N VAL A 238 -0.90 -15.62 12.47
CA VAL A 238 -0.55 -14.21 12.64
C VAL A 238 -1.75 -13.30 12.93
N TRP A 239 -2.83 -13.32 12.13
CA TRP A 239 -3.93 -12.34 12.24
C TRP A 239 -5.35 -12.92 12.35
N SER A 240 -5.75 -13.84 11.48
CA SER A 240 -7.18 -14.14 11.26
C SER A 240 -7.43 -15.56 10.83
N ASN A 241 -8.70 -15.93 10.60
CA ASN A 241 -9.07 -17.22 10.05
C ASN A 241 -8.29 -17.57 8.75
N PRO A 242 -8.09 -18.87 8.47
CA PRO A 242 -7.35 -19.32 7.29
C PRO A 242 -7.89 -18.73 5.98
N LEU A 243 -6.97 -18.28 5.14
CA LEU A 243 -7.26 -17.84 3.77
C LEU A 243 -6.52 -18.75 2.78
N PRO A 244 -7.22 -19.33 1.76
CA PRO A 244 -6.61 -20.30 0.84
C PRO A 244 -5.40 -19.77 0.06
N TYR A 245 -5.36 -18.45 -0.18
CA TYR A 245 -4.32 -17.79 -0.96
C TYR A 245 -3.19 -17.19 -0.12
N LEU A 246 -3.34 -17.06 1.21
CA LEU A 246 -2.28 -16.62 2.13
C LEU A 246 -1.77 -17.79 2.96
N ARG A 247 -1.01 -18.66 2.29
CA ARG A 247 -0.38 -19.83 2.90
C ARG A 247 1.13 -19.63 2.98
N ALA A 248 1.71 -20.20 4.01
CA ALA A 248 3.15 -20.21 4.18
C ALA A 248 3.87 -20.89 3.00
N VAL A 249 4.92 -20.27 2.49
CA VAL A 249 5.80 -20.75 1.43
C VAL A 249 7.26 -20.48 1.80
N GLN A 250 8.16 -21.29 1.26
CA GLN A 250 9.59 -21.00 1.34
C GLN A 250 9.87 -19.60 0.80
N ASP A 251 10.71 -18.84 1.50
CA ASP A 251 11.14 -17.53 1.03
C ASP A 251 12.57 -17.59 0.48
N TYR A 252 13.01 -16.51 -0.16
CA TYR A 252 14.33 -16.39 -0.80
C TYR A 252 15.13 -15.21 -0.22
N ASP A 253 14.97 -14.90 1.06
CA ASP A 253 15.59 -13.77 1.75
C ASP A 253 16.72 -14.18 2.73
N GLN A 254 17.11 -15.46 2.76
CA GLN A 254 18.04 -16.00 3.77
C GLN A 254 19.43 -15.34 3.74
N ASN A 255 19.87 -14.89 2.56
CA ASN A 255 21.19 -14.28 2.35
C ASN A 255 21.15 -12.74 2.45
N VAL A 256 20.02 -12.16 2.83
CA VAL A 256 19.86 -10.70 2.93
C VAL A 256 20.21 -10.25 4.34
N LYS A 257 21.28 -9.46 4.47
CA LYS A 257 21.81 -8.99 5.76
C LYS A 257 20.78 -8.15 6.52
N GLU A 258 20.02 -7.33 5.82
CA GLU A 258 18.98 -6.43 6.33
C GLU A 258 17.85 -7.19 7.02
N CYS A 259 17.63 -8.45 6.64
CA CYS A 259 16.63 -9.32 7.23
C CYS A 259 17.08 -9.90 8.57
N ASN A 260 18.36 -9.84 8.93
CA ASN A 260 18.86 -10.30 10.22
C ASN A 260 18.91 -9.14 11.22
N TRP A 261 18.55 -9.40 12.48
CA TRP A 261 18.55 -8.39 13.52
C TRP A 261 18.85 -8.97 14.91
N GLN A 262 19.38 -8.11 15.77
CA GLN A 262 19.61 -8.41 17.18
C GLN A 262 19.15 -7.23 18.02
N LYS A 263 18.52 -7.51 19.16
CA LYS A 263 18.11 -6.50 20.12
C LYS A 263 18.31 -7.02 21.54
N THR A 264 19.04 -6.27 22.35
CA THR A 264 19.25 -6.60 23.76
C THR A 264 18.40 -5.69 24.61
N PHE A 265 17.80 -6.26 25.66
CA PHE A 265 17.01 -5.54 26.64
C PHE A 265 17.51 -5.85 28.05
N THR A 266 17.56 -4.84 28.89
CA THR A 266 17.65 -5.02 30.35
C THR A 266 16.29 -5.47 30.91
N PRO A 267 16.26 -6.10 32.10
CA PRO A 267 15.00 -6.38 32.79
C PRO A 267 14.09 -5.17 32.94
N ALA A 268 14.65 -4.02 33.32
CA ALA A 268 13.91 -2.77 33.52
C ALA A 268 13.25 -2.27 32.23
N GLU A 269 13.94 -2.41 31.09
CA GLU A 269 13.39 -2.06 29.78
C GLU A 269 12.19 -2.92 29.39
N ILE A 270 12.19 -4.20 29.75
CA ILE A 270 11.05 -5.08 29.52
C ILE A 270 9.92 -4.72 30.48
N SER A 271 10.22 -4.49 31.76
CA SER A 271 9.23 -4.04 32.76
C SER A 271 8.51 -2.75 32.33
N ALA A 272 9.21 -1.80 31.73
CA ALA A 272 8.63 -0.55 31.22
C ALA A 272 7.69 -0.76 30.02
N ARG A 273 7.92 -1.82 29.23
CA ARG A 273 7.14 -2.14 28.02
C ARG A 273 6.01 -3.14 28.30
N VAL A 274 6.17 -3.97 29.31
CA VAL A 274 5.25 -5.04 29.71
C VAL A 274 4.83 -4.79 31.15
N THR A 275 3.81 -3.94 31.33
CA THR A 275 3.32 -3.54 32.65
C THR A 275 2.66 -4.70 33.40
N GLY A 276 2.67 -4.64 34.74
CA GLY A 276 2.02 -5.60 35.63
C GLY A 276 2.85 -6.79 36.06
N VAL A 277 4.07 -6.97 35.53
CA VAL A 277 4.95 -8.11 35.88
C VAL A 277 5.98 -7.79 36.98
N GLY A 278 6.23 -6.50 37.27
CA GLY A 278 7.29 -6.08 38.19
C GLY A 278 8.68 -6.21 37.57
N ASN A 279 9.68 -6.61 38.35
CA ASN A 279 11.05 -6.83 37.88
C ASN A 279 11.11 -8.13 37.08
N VAL A 280 11.43 -8.03 35.78
CA VAL A 280 11.44 -9.18 34.88
C VAL A 280 12.59 -10.12 35.20
N ARG A 281 12.28 -11.41 35.34
CA ARG A 281 13.23 -12.49 35.62
C ARG A 281 13.48 -13.37 34.41
N GLU A 282 12.41 -13.64 33.66
CA GLU A 282 12.42 -14.54 32.50
C GLU A 282 11.53 -14.03 31.36
N ILE A 283 11.95 -14.35 30.13
CA ILE A 283 11.16 -14.19 28.92
C ILE A 283 11.27 -15.50 28.14
N VAL A 284 10.14 -16.17 27.93
CA VAL A 284 10.10 -17.52 27.38
C VAL A 284 9.09 -17.58 26.24
N PRO A 285 9.51 -17.88 25.00
CA PRO A 285 8.59 -18.25 23.93
C PRO A 285 7.84 -19.53 24.32
N GLU A 286 6.51 -19.49 24.35
CA GLU A 286 5.68 -20.63 24.77
C GLU A 286 5.12 -21.44 23.60
N SER A 287 4.83 -20.77 22.49
CA SER A 287 4.31 -21.43 21.28
C SER A 287 4.84 -20.76 20.04
N PHE A 288 4.92 -21.55 18.97
CA PHE A 288 5.47 -21.17 17.69
C PHE A 288 4.48 -21.48 16.57
N SER A 289 4.58 -20.75 15.47
CA SER A 289 4.00 -21.19 14.20
C SER A 289 4.73 -22.42 13.68
N PRO A 290 4.18 -23.16 12.71
CA PRO A 290 4.89 -24.27 12.05
C PRO A 290 6.24 -23.86 11.45
N PHE A 291 6.47 -22.55 11.23
CA PHE A 291 7.68 -21.99 10.63
C PHE A 291 8.54 -21.19 11.62
N ARG A 292 8.39 -21.48 12.93
CA ARG A 292 9.25 -21.00 14.04
C ARG A 292 9.09 -19.52 14.42
N SER A 293 8.04 -18.84 13.98
CA SER A 293 7.71 -17.51 14.52
C SER A 293 7.04 -17.64 15.88
N VAL A 294 7.44 -16.83 16.85
CA VAL A 294 6.88 -16.83 18.21
C VAL A 294 5.43 -16.34 18.17
N LYS A 295 4.49 -17.19 18.59
CA LYS A 295 3.05 -16.87 18.69
C LYS A 295 2.65 -16.42 20.08
N ALA A 296 3.33 -16.90 21.12
CA ALA A 296 3.13 -16.48 22.50
C ALA A 296 4.46 -16.31 23.21
N LEU A 297 4.63 -15.16 23.88
CA LEU A 297 5.81 -14.83 24.68
C LEU A 297 5.38 -14.59 26.12
N ARG A 298 5.80 -15.48 27.02
CA ARG A 298 5.56 -15.33 28.46
C ARG A 298 6.67 -14.50 29.09
N VAL A 299 6.28 -13.43 29.77
CA VAL A 299 7.14 -12.55 30.54
C VAL A 299 6.84 -12.77 32.02
N VAL A 300 7.82 -13.25 32.76
CA VAL A 300 7.71 -13.53 34.20
C VAL A 300 8.50 -12.49 34.96
N GLY A 301 7.86 -11.82 35.91
CA GLY A 301 8.53 -10.99 36.89
C GLY A 301 8.13 -11.33 38.31
N ASP A 302 8.67 -10.58 39.26
CA ASP A 302 8.46 -10.81 40.70
C ASP A 302 7.06 -10.47 41.21
N LYS A 303 6.29 -9.67 40.47
CA LYS A 303 4.91 -9.26 40.83
C LYS A 303 3.83 -9.97 40.02
N GLY A 304 4.20 -10.68 38.96
CA GLY A 304 3.24 -11.37 38.11
C GLY A 304 3.80 -11.91 36.82
N THR A 305 2.92 -12.49 36.02
CA THR A 305 3.24 -13.04 34.69
C THR A 305 2.29 -12.46 33.66
N LYS A 306 2.81 -12.12 32.48
CA LYS A 306 2.02 -11.67 31.33
C LYS A 306 2.41 -12.46 30.09
N VAL A 307 1.41 -12.90 29.32
CA VAL A 307 1.61 -13.58 28.05
C VAL A 307 1.21 -12.64 26.93
N LEU A 308 2.17 -12.24 26.10
CA LEU A 308 1.94 -11.48 24.88
C LEU A 308 1.64 -12.45 23.74
N ARG A 309 0.62 -12.19 22.92
CA ARG A 309 0.23 -13.06 21.81
C ARG A 309 0.24 -12.35 20.46
N GLY A 310 0.61 -13.08 19.41
CA GLY A 310 0.62 -12.58 18.04
C GLY A 310 1.40 -11.27 17.89
N GLU A 311 0.78 -10.25 17.31
CA GLU A 311 1.37 -8.92 17.09
C GLU A 311 1.73 -8.17 18.40
N GLU A 312 1.15 -8.53 19.55
CA GLU A 312 1.53 -7.91 20.84
C GLU A 312 3.00 -8.14 21.16
N VAL A 313 3.55 -9.29 20.75
CA VAL A 313 4.97 -9.62 20.94
C VAL A 313 5.86 -8.59 20.23
N ARG A 314 5.56 -8.33 18.95
CA ARG A 314 6.32 -7.41 18.11
C ARG A 314 6.12 -5.96 18.54
N THR A 315 4.90 -5.56 18.82
CA THR A 315 4.54 -4.17 19.12
C THR A 315 5.02 -3.73 20.50
N ALA A 316 4.83 -4.55 21.55
CA ALA A 316 5.28 -4.22 22.91
C ALA A 316 6.81 -4.04 22.98
N LEU A 317 7.55 -4.90 22.29
CA LEU A 317 9.02 -4.89 22.30
C LEU A 317 9.64 -4.10 21.14
N ARG A 318 8.82 -3.57 20.22
CA ARG A 318 9.26 -2.88 18.98
C ARG A 318 10.29 -3.71 18.22
N LEU A 319 9.95 -4.96 17.92
CA LEU A 319 10.78 -5.90 17.16
C LEU A 319 10.51 -5.75 15.66
N ARG A 320 11.46 -6.19 14.82
CA ARG A 320 11.29 -6.22 13.36
C ARG A 320 10.35 -7.35 12.91
N SER A 321 10.42 -8.50 13.57
CA SER A 321 9.59 -9.68 13.31
C SER A 321 9.35 -10.47 14.61
N THR A 322 8.52 -11.51 14.55
CA THR A 322 8.32 -12.47 15.64
C THR A 322 9.18 -13.74 15.49
N ARG A 323 10.03 -13.83 14.47
CA ARG A 323 10.95 -14.96 14.28
C ARG A 323 12.29 -14.67 14.94
N PHE A 324 12.43 -15.08 16.20
CA PHE A 324 13.63 -14.86 16.99
C PHE A 324 13.84 -15.94 18.05
N ASN A 325 15.07 -16.06 18.51
CA ASN A 325 15.46 -16.80 19.71
C ASN A 325 15.76 -15.81 20.84
N VAL A 326 15.54 -16.25 22.09
CA VAL A 326 15.86 -15.48 23.30
C VAL A 326 17.03 -16.15 24.00
N THR A 327 18.05 -15.37 24.36
CA THR A 327 19.16 -15.81 25.23
C THR A 327 19.25 -14.86 26.42
N ARG A 328 19.42 -15.39 27.63
CA ARG A 328 19.63 -14.60 28.84
C ARG A 328 21.13 -14.51 29.15
N GLY A 329 21.65 -13.30 29.27
CA GLY A 329 23.02 -13.02 29.68
C GLY A 329 23.26 -13.27 31.16
N ALA A 330 24.53 -13.43 31.54
CA ALA A 330 24.94 -13.58 32.94
C ALA A 330 24.62 -12.32 33.79
N ASP A 331 24.61 -11.16 33.14
CA ASP A 331 24.19 -9.87 33.70
C ASP A 331 22.65 -9.72 33.83
N GLY A 332 21.90 -10.74 33.42
CA GLY A 332 20.44 -10.75 33.45
C GLY A 332 19.78 -10.05 32.27
N SER A 333 20.54 -9.57 31.28
CA SER A 333 20.00 -9.03 30.03
C SER A 333 19.36 -10.11 29.17
N PHE A 334 18.44 -9.73 28.29
CA PHE A 334 17.80 -10.60 27.31
C PHE A 334 18.22 -10.18 25.90
N THR A 335 18.96 -11.04 25.22
CA THR A 335 19.33 -10.85 23.82
C THR A 335 18.35 -11.62 22.92
N LEU A 336 17.63 -10.89 22.08
CA LEU A 336 16.76 -11.44 21.06
C LEU A 336 17.50 -11.37 19.73
N GLN A 337 17.76 -12.53 19.13
CA GLN A 337 18.37 -12.64 17.81
C GLN A 337 17.35 -13.23 16.84
N GLY A 338 17.03 -12.49 15.78
CA GLY A 338 15.96 -12.85 14.87
C GLY A 338 16.25 -12.59 13.41
N ALA A 339 15.33 -13.07 12.58
CA ALA A 339 15.32 -12.92 11.14
C ALA A 339 13.94 -12.45 10.67
N GLY A 340 13.89 -11.78 9.52
CA GLY A 340 12.68 -11.20 8.97
C GLY A 340 12.44 -9.76 9.44
N PHE A 341 11.56 -9.07 8.72
CA PHE A 341 11.13 -7.70 8.97
C PHE A 341 9.73 -7.53 8.38
N GLY A 342 8.75 -7.37 9.28
CA GLY A 342 7.34 -7.29 8.97
C GLY A 342 6.56 -8.49 9.52
N HIS A 343 5.33 -8.62 9.08
CA HIS A 343 4.38 -9.61 9.61
C HIS A 343 4.55 -11.02 8.99
N GLY A 344 5.38 -11.19 7.96
CA GLY A 344 5.66 -12.50 7.38
C GLY A 344 4.55 -13.08 6.49
N LEU A 345 3.51 -12.32 6.17
CA LEU A 345 2.35 -12.78 5.38
C LEU A 345 2.45 -12.33 3.92
N GLY A 346 2.02 -13.20 3.01
CA GLY A 346 1.99 -12.91 1.58
C GLY A 346 3.39 -12.72 1.00
N MET A 347 3.55 -11.72 0.14
CA MET A 347 4.80 -11.52 -0.61
C MET A 347 5.92 -10.91 0.24
N SER A 348 7.08 -11.56 0.24
CA SER A 348 8.33 -11.00 0.74
C SER A 348 8.98 -10.15 -0.34
N GLN A 349 9.30 -8.89 -0.02
CA GLN A 349 9.88 -7.94 -0.98
C GLN A 349 11.30 -8.38 -1.38
N TRP A 350 12.14 -8.75 -0.40
CA TRP A 350 13.48 -9.26 -0.69
C TRP A 350 13.47 -10.65 -1.33
N GLY A 351 12.50 -11.48 -1.00
CA GLY A 351 12.31 -12.74 -1.69
C GLY A 351 11.90 -12.55 -3.16
N ALA A 352 11.00 -11.61 -3.45
CA ALA A 352 10.64 -11.21 -4.82
C ALA A 352 11.86 -10.66 -5.59
N TYR A 353 12.71 -9.86 -4.93
CA TYR A 353 13.97 -9.38 -5.48
C TYR A 353 14.89 -10.53 -5.91
N ASN A 354 15.13 -11.51 -5.03
CA ASN A 354 16.03 -12.63 -5.32
C ASN A 354 15.45 -13.62 -6.34
N LEU A 355 14.12 -13.83 -6.34
CA LEU A 355 13.44 -14.57 -7.39
C LEU A 355 13.61 -13.89 -8.75
N ALA A 356 13.43 -12.57 -8.82
CA ALA A 356 13.64 -11.81 -10.05
C ALA A 356 15.09 -11.88 -10.54
N LEU A 357 16.08 -11.78 -9.64
CA LEU A 357 17.50 -11.99 -9.99
C LEU A 357 17.78 -13.40 -10.52
N SER A 358 17.00 -14.39 -10.07
CA SER A 358 17.08 -15.78 -10.54
C SER A 358 16.30 -16.01 -11.85
N GLY A 359 15.76 -14.95 -12.47
CA GLY A 359 15.05 -15.01 -13.75
C GLY A 359 13.54 -15.23 -13.65
N ALA A 360 12.96 -15.22 -12.44
CA ALA A 360 11.51 -15.32 -12.30
C ALA A 360 10.82 -14.03 -12.76
N ASN A 361 9.75 -14.16 -13.54
CA ASN A 361 8.89 -13.04 -13.90
C ASN A 361 7.88 -12.71 -12.79
N TYR A 362 7.19 -11.57 -12.89
CA TYR A 362 6.24 -11.12 -11.89
C TYR A 362 5.07 -12.09 -11.67
N LEU A 363 4.65 -12.84 -12.70
CA LEU A 363 3.60 -13.86 -12.58
C LEU A 363 4.05 -15.03 -11.70
N GLN A 364 5.28 -15.50 -11.90
CA GLN A 364 5.88 -16.55 -11.09
C GLN A 364 6.09 -16.11 -9.65
N ILE A 365 6.57 -14.87 -9.45
CA ILE A 365 6.73 -14.28 -8.12
C ILE A 365 5.37 -14.22 -7.39
N LEU A 366 4.34 -13.65 -8.02
CA LEU A 366 3.02 -13.52 -7.39
C LEU A 366 2.37 -14.88 -7.16
N GLY A 367 2.48 -15.82 -8.11
CA GLY A 367 1.94 -17.17 -7.98
C GLY A 367 2.65 -18.00 -6.91
N HIS A 368 3.92 -17.70 -6.61
CA HIS A 368 4.64 -18.30 -5.49
C HIS A 368 4.08 -17.85 -4.14
N TYR A 369 3.91 -16.54 -3.93
CA TYR A 369 3.48 -16.00 -2.63
C TYR A 369 1.97 -16.02 -2.40
N TYR A 370 1.15 -15.97 -3.45
CA TYR A 370 -0.30 -15.97 -3.37
C TYR A 370 -0.86 -17.20 -4.08
N ARG A 371 -1.25 -18.22 -3.32
CA ARG A 371 -1.60 -19.53 -3.90
C ARG A 371 -3.00 -19.55 -4.53
N GLY A 372 -3.11 -20.17 -5.71
CA GLY A 372 -4.39 -20.40 -6.39
C GLY A 372 -5.09 -19.13 -6.86
N VAL A 373 -4.38 -18.00 -6.91
CA VAL A 373 -4.94 -16.73 -7.39
C VAL A 373 -4.88 -16.63 -8.90
N SER A 374 -5.74 -15.80 -9.47
CA SER A 374 -5.73 -15.42 -10.87
C SER A 374 -5.35 -13.95 -11.00
N LEU A 375 -4.59 -13.62 -12.05
CA LEU A 375 -4.40 -12.25 -12.47
C LEU A 375 -5.57 -11.84 -13.37
N THR A 376 -6.29 -10.79 -12.99
CA THR A 376 -7.47 -10.32 -13.71
C THR A 376 -7.42 -8.81 -13.90
N PRO A 377 -8.02 -8.25 -14.96
CA PRO A 377 -8.20 -6.81 -15.06
C PRO A 377 -9.13 -6.30 -13.95
N ILE A 378 -8.94 -5.05 -13.51
CA ILE A 378 -9.90 -4.35 -12.67
C ILE A 378 -11.26 -4.37 -13.38
N LYS A 379 -12.28 -4.81 -12.65
CA LYS A 379 -13.67 -4.61 -13.07
C LYS A 379 -14.08 -3.23 -12.60
N ALA A 380 -14.31 -2.30 -13.53
CA ALA A 380 -15.06 -1.10 -13.24
C ALA A 380 -16.46 -1.55 -12.77
N LYS A 381 -16.80 -1.24 -11.53
CA LYS A 381 -18.15 -1.46 -10.99
C LYS A 381 -18.95 -0.18 -11.09
#